data_AF-A0A7R8CW78-F1
#
_entry.id   AF-A0A7R8CW78-F1
#
_cell.length_a   1.000
_cell.length_b   1.000
_cell.length_c   1.000
_cell.angle_alpha   90.00
_cell.angle_beta   90.00
_cell.angle_gamma   90.00
#
_symmetry.space_group_name_H-M   'P 1'
#
loop_
_entity.id
_entity.type
_entity.pdbx_description
1 polymer ?
#
loop_
_entity_poly.entity_id
_entity_poly.type
_entity_poly.pdbx_seq_one_letter_code
_entity_poly.pdbx_strand_id
1 'polypeptide(L)'
;MGELTRQVLVDMIWEGLMFKEQANTDLLFEWGRFYTRYLSEIESDPVGSYQRAKEVCIELGLENVCEEDLSALRYICECVSRRAGFMASAGITALLKKNGLS
;
A
#
# COMPACT_ATOMS: atom_id res chain seq x y z
N MET A 1 -10.45 5.62 6.19
CA MET A 1 -9.69 4.38 5.91
C MET A 1 -8.77 4.59 4.73
N GLY A 2 -9.29 5.00 3.56
CA GLY A 2 -8.43 5.31 2.40
C GLY A 2 -7.29 6.30 2.68
N GLU A 3 -7.59 7.47 3.24
CA GLU A 3 -6.56 8.47 3.55
C GLU A 3 -5.56 8.01 4.62
N LEU A 4 -5.98 7.18 5.58
CA LEU A 4 -5.06 6.58 6.56
C LEU A 4 -4.08 5.62 5.88
N THR A 5 -4.58 4.76 5.00
CA THR A 5 -3.74 3.88 4.18
C THR A 5 -2.79 4.68 3.30
N ARG A 6 -3.27 5.79 2.70
CA ARG A 6 -2.43 6.68 1.90
C ARG A 6 -1.24 7.21 2.69
N GLN A 7 -1.47 7.72 3.90
CA GLN A 7 -0.39 8.25 4.75
C GLN A 7 0.66 7.19 5.06
N VAL A 8 0.23 5.95 5.38
CA VAL A 8 1.17 4.84 5.57
C VAL A 8 1.98 4.56 4.30
N LEU A 9 1.34 4.56 3.13
CA LEU A 9 2.04 4.33 1.86
C LEU A 9 3.05 5.45 1.56
N VAL A 10 2.68 6.72 1.80
CA VAL A 10 3.60 7.86 1.64
C VAL A 10 4.81 7.72 2.55
N ASP A 11 4.61 7.41 3.83
CA ASP A 11 5.71 7.20 4.79
C ASP A 11 6.66 6.10 4.29
N MET A 12 6.12 4.98 3.80
CA MET A 12 6.90 3.85 3.30
C MET A 12 7.70 4.18 2.02
N ILE A 13 7.13 5.00 1.13
CA ILE A 13 7.83 5.48 -0.08
C ILE A 13 8.95 6.45 0.31
N TRP A 14 8.70 7.39 1.22
CA TRP A 14 9.72 8.32 1.72
C TRP A 14 10.86 7.63 2.45
N GLU A 15 10.57 6.55 3.19
CA GLU A 15 11.60 5.70 3.79
C GLU A 15 12.32 4.80 2.78
N GLY A 16 11.93 4.83 1.50
CA GLY A 16 12.51 4.02 0.43
C GLY A 16 12.31 2.53 0.68
N LEU A 17 11.14 2.13 1.16
CA LEU A 17 10.81 0.74 1.49
C LEU A 17 9.92 0.07 0.45
N MET A 18 9.19 0.84 -0.37
CA MET A 18 8.32 0.33 -1.42
C MET A 18 8.23 1.30 -2.60
N PHE A 19 7.83 0.80 -3.77
CA PHE A 19 7.67 1.55 -5.01
C PHE A 19 8.93 2.32 -5.45
N LYS A 20 10.12 1.79 -5.14
CA LYS A 20 11.39 2.48 -5.41
C LYS A 20 11.70 2.65 -6.89
N GLU A 21 11.16 1.75 -7.71
CA GLU A 21 11.34 1.75 -9.17
C GLU A 21 10.28 2.60 -9.90
N GLN A 22 9.33 3.18 -9.17
CA GLN A 22 8.24 3.96 -9.76
C GLN A 22 8.68 5.41 -10.01
N ALA A 23 8.64 5.82 -11.28
CA ALA A 23 9.03 7.16 -11.69
C ALA A 23 7.98 8.23 -11.35
N ASN A 24 6.71 7.84 -11.16
CA ASN A 24 5.61 8.75 -10.90
C ASN A 24 4.81 8.27 -9.68
N THR A 25 4.95 8.95 -8.54
CA THR A 25 4.19 8.69 -7.31
C THR A 25 3.32 9.89 -6.89
N ASP A 26 3.26 10.93 -7.72
CA ASP A 26 2.65 12.23 -7.39
C ASP A 26 1.15 12.10 -7.07
N LEU A 27 0.43 11.29 -7.85
CA LEU A 27 -0.98 11.01 -7.61
C LEU A 27 -1.25 10.34 -6.27
N LEU A 28 -0.30 9.57 -5.73
CA LEU A 28 -0.44 8.95 -4.41
C LEU A 28 -0.11 9.95 -3.28
N PHE A 29 0.72 10.96 -3.56
CA PHE A 29 1.08 12.01 -2.61
C PHE A 29 -0.01 13.06 -2.43
N GLU A 30 -0.86 13.23 -3.45
CA GLU A 30 -2.06 14.06 -3.38
C GLU A 30 -3.08 13.53 -2.36
N TRP A 31 -3.63 14.43 -1.55
CA TRP A 31 -4.59 14.11 -0.50
C TRP A 31 -5.89 13.53 -1.07
N GLY A 32 -6.43 12.48 -0.43
CA GLY A 32 -7.71 11.89 -0.81
C GLY A 32 -7.67 11.03 -2.08
N ARG A 33 -6.50 10.80 -2.67
CA ARG A 33 -6.34 9.98 -3.89
C ARG A 33 -6.34 8.48 -3.66
N PHE A 34 -6.18 8.03 -2.42
CA PHE A 34 -6.39 6.63 -2.07
C PHE A 34 -7.82 6.43 -1.59
N TYR A 35 -8.70 5.95 -2.47
CA TYR A 35 -10.11 5.77 -2.16
C TYR A 35 -10.33 4.59 -1.21
N THR A 36 -11.33 4.70 -0.33
CA THR A 36 -11.65 3.62 0.62
C THR A 36 -12.03 2.31 -0.10
N ARG A 37 -12.61 2.38 -1.32
CA ARG A 37 -12.92 1.17 -2.12
C ARG A 37 -11.70 0.35 -2.47
N TYR A 38 -10.53 0.98 -2.61
CA TYR A 38 -9.28 0.31 -2.96
C TYR A 38 -8.90 -0.75 -1.93
N LEU A 39 -9.15 -0.52 -0.64
CA LEU A 39 -8.89 -1.52 0.40
C LEU A 39 -9.68 -2.80 0.12
N SER A 40 -10.99 -2.69 -0.11
CA SER A 40 -11.85 -3.84 -0.38
C SER A 40 -11.52 -4.52 -1.71
N GLU A 41 -11.11 -3.76 -2.72
CA GLU A 41 -10.66 -4.31 -4.01
C GLU A 41 -9.37 -5.11 -3.85
N ILE A 42 -8.36 -4.54 -3.20
CA ILE A 42 -7.06 -5.20 -2.95
C ILE A 42 -7.23 -6.44 -2.07
N GLU A 43 -7.97 -6.35 -0.97
CA GLU A 43 -8.15 -7.45 -0.02
C GLU A 43 -8.93 -8.63 -0.62
N SER A 44 -9.70 -8.39 -1.67
CA SER A 44 -10.49 -9.42 -2.35
C SER A 44 -9.70 -10.25 -3.37
N ASP A 45 -8.43 -9.90 -3.63
CA ASP A 45 -7.58 -10.73 -4.47
C ASP A 45 -7.43 -12.13 -3.85
N PRO A 46 -7.51 -13.22 -4.64
CA PRO A 46 -7.19 -14.55 -4.16
C PRO A 46 -5.75 -14.65 -3.59
N VAL A 47 -5.50 -15.65 -2.75
CA VAL A 47 -4.14 -15.91 -2.23
C VAL A 47 -3.20 -16.18 -3.40
N GLY A 48 -2.07 -15.46 -3.45
CA GLY A 48 -1.09 -15.56 -4.53
C GLY A 48 -1.46 -14.83 -5.82
N SER A 49 -2.55 -14.05 -5.81
CA SER A 49 -2.93 -13.14 -6.89
C SER A 49 -2.87 -11.69 -6.42
N TYR A 50 -2.60 -10.79 -7.36
CA TYR A 50 -2.50 -9.34 -7.13
C TYR A 50 -3.19 -8.56 -8.26
N GLN A 51 -4.19 -9.16 -8.91
CA GLN A 51 -4.82 -8.57 -10.10
C GLN A 51 -5.50 -7.25 -9.77
N ARG A 52 -6.31 -7.21 -8.70
CA ARG A 52 -6.97 -5.97 -8.25
C ARG A 52 -5.96 -4.96 -7.72
N ALA A 53 -4.94 -5.44 -7.00
CA ALA A 53 -3.87 -4.57 -6.53
C ALA A 53 -3.13 -3.87 -7.69
N LYS A 54 -2.86 -4.58 -8.79
CA LYS A 54 -2.28 -4.00 -10.02
C LYS A 54 -3.20 -2.95 -10.64
N GLU A 55 -4.50 -3.23 -10.73
CA GLU A 55 -5.49 -2.29 -11.26
C GLU A 55 -5.55 -0.99 -10.44
N VAL A 56 -5.55 -1.11 -9.11
CA VAL A 56 -5.49 0.06 -8.21
C VAL A 56 -4.18 0.84 -8.39
N CYS A 57 -3.05 0.15 -8.51
CA CYS A 57 -1.76 0.80 -8.78
C CYS A 57 -1.82 1.63 -10.08
N ILE A 58 -2.40 1.08 -11.15
CA ILE A 58 -2.57 1.80 -12.43
C ILE A 58 -3.46 3.03 -12.25
N GLU A 59 -4.57 2.93 -11.51
CA GLU A 59 -5.42 4.08 -11.20
C GLU A 59 -4.68 5.18 -10.41
N LEU A 60 -3.69 4.79 -9.62
CA LEU A 60 -2.79 5.68 -8.87
C LEU A 60 -1.58 6.15 -9.68
N GLY A 61 -1.49 5.81 -10.97
CA GLY A 61 -0.38 6.20 -11.86
C GLY A 61 0.90 5.38 -11.68
N LEU A 62 0.83 4.26 -10.97
CA LEU A 62 1.94 3.32 -10.78
C LEU A 62 1.85 2.20 -11.83
N GLU A 63 2.93 2.01 -12.59
CA GLU A 63 2.98 1.05 -13.69
C GLU A 63 4.06 0.00 -13.46
N ASN A 64 3.84 -1.22 -13.95
CA ASN A 64 4.83 -2.32 -13.86
C ASN A 64 5.35 -2.59 -12.43
N VAL A 65 4.48 -2.43 -11.44
CA VAL A 65 4.79 -2.69 -10.02
C VAL A 65 5.16 -4.16 -9.81
N CYS A 66 6.27 -4.42 -9.11
CA CYS A 66 6.72 -5.77 -8.78
C CYS A 66 5.80 -6.48 -7.78
N GLU A 67 5.88 -7.81 -7.69
CA GLU A 67 5.02 -8.59 -6.81
C GLU A 67 5.30 -8.34 -5.33
N GLU A 68 6.55 -8.00 -4.98
CA GLU A 68 6.94 -7.64 -3.61
C GLU A 68 6.19 -6.39 -3.12
N ASP A 69 6.14 -5.35 -3.95
CA ASP A 69 5.43 -4.10 -3.66
C ASP A 69 3.91 -4.32 -3.59
N LEU A 70 3.36 -5.16 -4.48
CA LEU A 70 1.93 -5.51 -4.47
C LEU A 70 1.56 -6.33 -3.22
N SER A 71 2.45 -7.24 -2.80
CA SER A 71 2.30 -8.01 -1.57
C SER A 71 2.32 -7.10 -0.35
N ALA A 72 3.26 -6.16 -0.29
CA ALA A 72 3.35 -5.18 0.78
C ALA A 72 2.11 -4.27 0.81
N LEU A 73 1.65 -3.78 -0.34
CA LEU A 73 0.42 -2.97 -0.47
C LEU A 73 -0.80 -3.72 0.09
N ARG A 74 -0.97 -4.99 -0.29
CA ARG A 74 -2.05 -5.83 0.24
C ARG A 74 -1.95 -5.98 1.75
N TYR A 75 -0.77 -6.29 2.27
CA TYR A 75 -0.54 -6.43 3.71
C TYR A 75 -0.86 -5.14 4.48
N ILE A 76 -0.49 -3.98 3.93
CA ILE A 76 -0.83 -2.67 4.51
C ILE A 76 -2.36 -2.48 4.54
N CYS A 77 -3.07 -2.78 3.44
CA CYS A 77 -4.53 -2.68 3.40
C CYS A 77 -5.19 -3.57 4.45
N GLU A 78 -4.81 -4.85 4.50
CA GLU A 78 -5.30 -5.81 5.50
C GLU A 78 -5.01 -5.34 6.93
N CYS A 79 -3.81 -4.79 7.18
CA CYS A 79 -3.44 -4.26 8.48
C CYS A 79 -4.30 -3.06 8.86
N VAL A 80 -4.50 -2.09 7.97
CA VAL A 80 -5.30 -0.89 8.24
C VAL A 80 -6.76 -1.26 8.45
N SER A 81 -7.34 -2.10 7.61
CA SER A 81 -8.71 -2.60 7.75
C SER A 81 -8.91 -3.36 9.07
N ARG A 82 -7.91 -4.14 9.50
CA ARG A 82 -7.93 -4.85 10.80
C ARG A 82 -7.65 -3.93 12.00
N ARG A 83 -6.87 -2.86 11.81
CA ARG A 83 -6.34 -1.98 12.89
C ARG A 83 -6.97 -0.60 12.98
N ALA A 84 -8.03 -0.30 12.24
CA ALA A 84 -8.81 0.94 12.40
C ALA A 84 -9.31 1.23 13.85
N GLY A 85 -9.00 0.38 14.83
CA GLY A 85 -9.14 0.62 16.25
C GLY A 85 -7.96 1.23 17.03
N PHE A 86 -6.65 1.07 16.73
CA PHE A 86 -5.66 1.45 17.78
C PHE A 86 -4.23 1.98 17.53
N MET A 87 -3.50 1.83 16.41
CA MET A 87 -2.08 2.29 16.43
C MET A 87 -1.49 2.79 15.10
N ALA A 88 -0.68 3.86 15.25
CA ALA A 88 -0.03 4.72 14.26
C ALA A 88 0.88 4.01 13.23
N SER A 89 1.14 4.71 12.10
CA SER A 89 1.94 4.28 10.95
C SER A 89 3.28 3.63 11.29
N ALA A 90 3.98 4.13 12.32
CA ALA A 90 5.25 3.57 12.80
C ALA A 90 5.18 2.06 13.14
N GLY A 91 4.03 1.57 13.63
CA GLY A 91 3.83 0.16 13.94
C GLY A 91 3.65 -0.74 12.72
N ILE A 92 3.23 -0.20 11.58
CA ILE A 92 3.10 -0.94 10.32
C ILE A 92 4.47 -1.00 9.64
N THR A 93 5.16 0.13 9.57
CA THR A 93 6.54 0.22 9.06
C THR A 93 7.49 -0.73 9.81
N ALA A 94 7.41 -0.78 11.14
CA ALA A 94 8.23 -1.69 11.95
C ALA A 94 7.93 -3.18 11.68
N LEU A 95 6.67 -3.54 11.39
CA LEU A 95 6.30 -4.92 11.05
C LEU A 95 6.80 -5.32 9.67
N LEU A 96 6.71 -4.42 8.70
CA LEU A 96 7.23 -4.64 7.35
C LEU A 96 8.76 -4.84 7.38
N LYS A 97 9.49 -4.03 8.15
CA LYS A 97 10.94 -4.21 8.36
C LYS A 97 11.30 -5.55 9.02
N LYS A 98 10.45 -6.04 9.92
CA LYS A 98 10.68 -7.32 10.63
C LYS A 98 10.46 -8.56 9.76
N ASN A 99 9.65 -8.46 8.71
CA ASN A 99 9.25 -9.60 7.87
C ASN A 99 10.15 -9.83 6.61
N GLY A 100 11.31 -9.19 6.53
CA GLY A 100 12.38 -9.66 5.62
C GLY A 100 12.49 -8.96 4.27
N LEU A 101 12.58 -7.63 4.25
CA LEU A 101 13.17 -6.89 3.13
C LEU A 101 14.47 -6.24 3.63
N SER A 102 15.57 -6.99 3.53
CA SER A 102 16.95 -6.52 3.74
C SER A 102 17.73 -6.65 2.45
#